data_AF-A0A377PYP6-F1
#
_entry.id   AF-A0A377PYP6-F1
#
_cell.length_a   1.000
_cell.length_b   1.000
_cell.length_c   1.000
_cell.angle_alpha   90.00
_cell.angle_beta   90.00
_cell.angle_gamma   90.00
#
_symmetry.space_group_name_H-M   'P 1'
#
loop_
_entity.id
_entity.type
_entity.pdbx_description
1 polymer ?
#
loop_
_entity_poly.entity_id
_entity_poly.type
_entity_poly.pdbx_seq_one_letter_code
_entity_poly.pdbx_strand_id
1 'polypeptide(L)'
;MKKYKFGILLAATKDSSFTLGTMIANIKDKMGDFVDIFYIIHDGFSLEDMEAMKKLSKNSEIVFSEFTQETFMENFRKFGGNALKFNFSSGFLERWTHMVYACFEVFRFLEECESILYLDFDILILKGMEHLAKLKEQGISIAADRGKKRLNEVYPHYNGEFANNPIYRSGSVLVNDTILDPKECYAFVYQKSADVAYGLNDQGILSLLIYEKNLKTQNLGKEYVGSVHWLSNDEVYFVHAYGRDNRFWNNRLCHQIWREWEEYYNVWLKAGGSPYKGGFVANTTYGYERVRFHLTYKIGYAVIEIQRNLKSKWEYLKLPLIMIKITLKHKRKLREYHKKIQEFPHLKLPPLSAYDYNQILQEKQSIPYRLGEAILEFYREWWKFDIFRLYRKINAIKKEAQLRFKNQNASKPSKIHLSK
;
A
#
# COMPACT_ATOMS: atom_id res chain seq x y z
N MET A 1 18.78 -22.51 20.71
CA MET A 1 19.50 -21.49 19.93
C MET A 1 19.06 -20.11 20.42
N LYS A 2 19.97 -19.14 20.51
CA LYS A 2 19.59 -17.75 20.79
C LYS A 2 18.95 -17.18 19.52
N LYS A 3 17.70 -16.74 19.58
CA LYS A 3 17.03 -16.10 18.44
C LYS A 3 17.62 -14.72 18.15
N TYR A 4 17.60 -14.31 16.89
CA TYR A 4 17.75 -12.91 16.50
C TYR A 4 16.59 -12.09 17.10
N LYS A 5 16.84 -10.83 17.46
CA LYS A 5 15.82 -9.97 18.09
C LYS A 5 14.92 -9.32 17.06
N PHE A 6 15.50 -8.76 16.01
CA PHE A 6 14.76 -8.06 14.97
C PHE A 6 15.32 -8.37 13.58
N GLY A 7 14.48 -8.99 12.75
CA GLY A 7 14.77 -9.32 11.37
C GLY A 7 13.97 -8.46 10.39
N ILE A 8 14.51 -8.28 9.20
CA ILE A 8 13.79 -7.75 8.05
C ILE A 8 13.62 -8.85 7.01
N LEU A 9 12.42 -9.03 6.47
CA LEU A 9 12.20 -9.89 5.31
C LEU A 9 11.91 -9.05 4.07
N LEU A 10 12.69 -9.28 3.02
CA LEU A 10 12.55 -8.62 1.72
C LEU A 10 12.36 -9.68 0.64
N ALA A 11 11.48 -9.41 -0.31
CA ALA A 11 11.18 -10.36 -1.38
C ALA A 11 11.08 -9.67 -2.73
N ALA A 12 11.74 -10.21 -3.75
CA ALA A 12 11.62 -9.70 -5.11
C ALA A 12 12.02 -10.76 -6.14
N THR A 13 11.53 -10.60 -7.37
CA THR A 13 11.99 -11.41 -8.49
C THR A 13 13.40 -11.00 -8.91
N LYS A 14 14.09 -11.87 -9.65
CA LYS A 14 15.48 -11.74 -10.09
C LYS A 14 15.78 -10.44 -10.82
N ASP A 15 14.80 -9.93 -11.55
CA ASP A 15 14.90 -8.67 -12.31
C ASP A 15 14.82 -7.42 -11.42
N SER A 16 14.57 -7.59 -10.13
CA SER A 16 14.39 -6.53 -9.13
C SER A 16 15.42 -6.57 -8.00
N SER A 17 16.54 -7.29 -8.17
CA SER A 17 17.62 -7.37 -7.15
C SER A 17 18.09 -5.98 -6.69
N PHE A 18 18.23 -5.04 -7.63
CA PHE A 18 18.64 -3.67 -7.35
C PHE A 18 17.70 -2.93 -6.37
N THR A 19 16.42 -3.28 -6.34
CA THR A 19 15.46 -2.67 -5.42
C THR A 19 15.71 -3.11 -3.99
N LEU A 20 15.98 -4.40 -3.77
CA LEU A 20 16.28 -4.93 -2.44
C LEU A 20 17.65 -4.46 -1.96
N GLY A 21 18.66 -4.45 -2.82
CA GLY A 21 19.98 -3.92 -2.48
C GLY A 21 19.93 -2.44 -2.08
N THR A 22 19.19 -1.63 -2.84
CA THR A 22 18.91 -0.23 -2.51
C THR A 22 18.19 -0.10 -1.17
N MET A 23 17.19 -0.96 -0.92
CA MET A 23 16.42 -0.94 0.32
C MET A 23 17.26 -1.40 1.53
N ILE A 24 18.18 -2.36 1.40
CA ILE A 24 19.12 -2.73 2.48
C ILE A 24 19.98 -1.52 2.86
N ALA A 25 20.53 -0.80 1.88
CA ALA A 25 21.29 0.43 2.15
C ALA A 25 20.44 1.48 2.88
N ASN A 26 19.19 1.68 2.45
CA ASN A 26 18.24 2.56 3.11
C ASN A 26 17.91 2.13 4.54
N ILE A 27 17.62 0.84 4.78
CA ILE A 27 17.35 0.29 6.11
C ILE A 27 18.55 0.46 7.02
N LYS A 28 19.77 0.15 6.56
CA LYS A 28 20.99 0.29 7.38
C LYS A 28 21.32 1.75 7.69
N ASP A 29 20.91 2.70 6.86
CA ASP A 29 21.00 4.12 7.18
C ASP A 29 19.99 4.53 8.26
N LYS A 30 18.73 4.05 8.18
CA LYS A 30 17.66 4.48 9.10
C LYS A 30 17.61 3.72 10.41
N MET A 31 18.07 2.47 10.45
CA MET A 31 17.92 1.56 11.59
C MET A 31 19.27 0.98 12.07
N GLY A 32 20.35 1.13 11.30
CA GLY A 32 21.70 0.76 11.73
C GLY A 32 21.80 -0.67 12.26
N ASP A 33 22.42 -0.81 13.43
CA ASP A 33 22.70 -2.09 14.09
C ASP A 33 21.48 -2.71 14.79
N PHE A 34 20.33 -2.03 14.76
CA PHE A 34 19.09 -2.56 15.32
C PHE A 34 18.56 -3.77 14.54
N VAL A 35 18.89 -3.86 13.24
CA VAL A 35 18.53 -5.02 12.42
C VAL A 35 19.60 -6.09 12.60
N ASP A 36 19.23 -7.22 13.19
CA ASP A 36 20.16 -8.33 13.41
C ASP A 36 20.35 -9.17 12.14
N ILE A 37 19.28 -9.36 11.36
CA ILE A 37 19.25 -10.29 10.23
C ILE A 37 18.35 -9.79 9.09
N PHE A 38 18.78 -10.05 7.86
CA PHE A 38 17.98 -9.91 6.65
C PHE A 38 17.64 -11.27 6.06
N TYR A 39 16.36 -11.51 5.82
CA TYR A 39 15.84 -12.64 5.05
C TYR A 39 15.52 -12.16 3.64
N ILE A 40 16.28 -12.63 2.65
CA ILE A 40 16.14 -12.24 1.25
C ILE A 40 15.51 -13.39 0.47
N ILE A 41 14.24 -13.22 0.10
CA ILE A 41 13.48 -14.18 -0.69
C ILE A 41 13.56 -13.81 -2.17
N HIS A 42 14.02 -14.73 -3.02
CA HIS A 42 14.25 -14.46 -4.44
C HIS A 42 14.02 -15.66 -5.34
N ASP A 43 13.82 -15.45 -6.64
CA ASP A 43 13.65 -16.52 -7.65
C ASP A 43 14.84 -16.63 -8.63
N GLY A 44 16.02 -16.12 -8.22
CA GLY A 44 17.29 -16.40 -8.90
C GLY A 44 18.20 -15.18 -9.01
N PHE A 45 18.60 -14.57 -7.89
CA PHE A 45 19.61 -13.51 -7.91
C PHE A 45 20.98 -14.03 -8.33
N SER A 46 21.77 -13.16 -8.96
CA SER A 46 23.16 -13.45 -9.30
C SER A 46 24.04 -13.51 -8.05
N LEU A 47 25.18 -14.20 -8.14
CA LEU A 47 26.15 -14.24 -7.05
C LEU A 47 26.68 -12.84 -6.75
N GLU A 48 26.91 -12.02 -7.78
CA GLU A 48 27.39 -10.65 -7.68
C GLU A 48 26.40 -9.77 -6.89
N ASP A 49 25.10 -9.89 -7.18
CA ASP A 49 24.06 -9.15 -6.47
C ASP A 49 23.96 -9.59 -5.00
N MET A 50 24.04 -10.89 -4.73
CA MET A 50 24.02 -11.41 -3.35
C MET A 50 25.25 -10.96 -2.55
N GLU A 51 26.43 -10.95 -3.16
CA GLU A 51 27.66 -10.42 -2.52
C GLU A 51 27.58 -8.91 -2.28
N ALA A 52 26.97 -8.14 -3.20
CA ALA A 52 26.70 -6.73 -2.98
C ALA A 52 25.75 -6.52 -1.80
N MET A 53 24.67 -7.30 -1.69
CA MET A 53 23.75 -7.23 -0.54
C MET A 53 24.43 -7.58 0.80
N LYS A 54 25.29 -8.60 0.83
CA LYS A 54 26.11 -8.96 2.01
C LYS A 54 27.00 -7.80 2.47
N LYS A 55 27.66 -7.11 1.53
CA LYS A 55 28.47 -5.92 1.87
C LYS A 55 27.62 -4.81 2.48
N LEU A 56 26.40 -4.62 1.97
CA LEU A 56 25.48 -3.58 2.43
C LEU A 56 24.86 -3.88 3.79
N SER A 57 24.67 -5.15 4.16
CA SER A 57 24.09 -5.55 5.45
C SER A 57 25.01 -5.24 6.64
N LYS A 58 26.30 -4.99 6.39
CA LYS A 58 27.34 -4.66 7.38
C LYS A 58 27.44 -5.76 8.45
N ASN A 59 27.07 -5.45 9.69
CA ASN A 59 27.08 -6.32 10.85
C ASN A 59 25.81 -7.17 10.99
N SER A 60 24.80 -6.97 10.13
CA SER A 60 23.61 -7.80 10.12
C SER A 60 23.88 -9.08 9.32
N GLU A 61 23.43 -10.20 9.87
CA GLU A 61 23.40 -11.47 9.16
C GLU A 61 22.48 -11.39 7.94
N ILE A 62 22.73 -12.21 6.93
CA ILE A 62 21.90 -12.25 5.72
C ILE A 62 21.70 -13.67 5.24
N VAL A 63 20.44 -14.05 5.09
CA VAL A 63 20.03 -15.38 4.64
C VAL A 63 19.28 -15.22 3.34
N PHE A 64 19.82 -15.84 2.29
CA PHE A 64 19.15 -15.93 1.00
C PHE A 64 18.32 -17.21 0.95
N SER A 65 17.04 -17.10 0.63
CA SER A 65 16.17 -18.26 0.43
C SER A 65 15.53 -18.18 -0.95
N GLU A 66 15.78 -19.22 -1.74
CA GLU A 66 15.17 -19.32 -3.04
C GLU A 66 13.68 -19.65 -2.92
N PHE A 67 12.87 -18.98 -3.72
CA PHE A 67 11.43 -19.13 -3.82
C PHE A 67 11.02 -18.98 -5.28
N THR A 68 11.25 -20.05 -6.04
CA THR A 68 10.91 -20.08 -7.46
C THR A 68 9.42 -20.38 -7.65
N GLN A 69 8.97 -20.29 -8.91
CA GLN A 69 7.66 -20.81 -9.27
C GLN A 69 7.53 -22.31 -8.93
N GLU A 70 8.58 -23.11 -9.06
CA GLU A 70 8.55 -24.53 -8.70
C GLU A 70 8.35 -24.71 -7.19
N THR A 71 9.14 -24.03 -6.36
CA THR A 71 8.98 -24.06 -4.89
C THR A 71 7.57 -23.64 -4.46
N PHE A 72 7.03 -22.60 -5.11
CA PHE A 72 5.66 -22.16 -4.87
C PHE A 72 4.64 -23.26 -5.18
N MET A 73 4.77 -23.93 -6.33
CA MET A 73 3.90 -25.06 -6.71
C MET A 73 4.03 -26.24 -5.75
N GLU A 74 5.24 -26.55 -5.31
CA GLU A 74 5.51 -27.62 -4.34
C GLU A 74 4.86 -27.33 -2.98
N ASN A 75 4.89 -26.08 -2.51
CA ASN A 75 4.18 -25.71 -1.29
C ASN A 75 2.67 -25.91 -1.42
N PHE A 76 2.07 -25.55 -2.56
CA PHE A 76 0.67 -25.85 -2.82
C PHE A 76 0.36 -27.35 -2.84
N ARG A 77 1.24 -28.18 -3.40
CA ARG A 77 1.08 -29.66 -3.37
C ARG A 77 1.23 -30.21 -1.96
N LYS A 78 2.21 -29.71 -1.21
CA LYS A 78 2.54 -30.15 0.15
C LYS A 78 1.44 -29.81 1.15
N PHE A 79 0.89 -28.59 1.07
CA PHE A 79 -0.06 -28.09 2.06
C PHE A 79 -1.51 -28.08 1.56
N GLY A 80 -1.77 -27.96 0.26
CA GLY A 80 -3.12 -27.85 -0.32
C GLY A 80 -3.93 -29.14 -0.39
N GLY A 81 -3.35 -30.29 -0.05
CA GLY A 81 -4.04 -31.59 -0.01
C GLY A 81 -4.46 -32.15 -1.39
N ASN A 82 -5.27 -33.22 -1.37
CA ASN A 82 -5.68 -33.98 -2.57
C ASN A 82 -6.73 -33.27 -3.46
N ALA A 83 -7.24 -32.11 -3.05
CA ALA A 83 -8.30 -31.39 -3.73
C ALA A 83 -7.82 -30.00 -4.19
N LEU A 84 -6.72 -29.95 -4.95
CA LEU A 84 -6.29 -28.73 -5.64
C LEU A 84 -7.41 -28.29 -6.62
N LYS A 85 -8.31 -27.45 -6.12
CA LYS A 85 -9.35 -26.76 -6.92
C LYS A 85 -8.78 -25.55 -7.64
N PHE A 86 -7.59 -25.12 -7.23
CA PHE A 86 -6.87 -24.01 -7.82
C PHE A 86 -6.29 -24.40 -9.18
N ASN A 87 -6.72 -23.69 -10.23
CA ASN A 87 -6.19 -23.88 -11.57
C ASN A 87 -5.06 -22.88 -11.85
N PHE A 88 -3.83 -23.36 -11.91
CA PHE A 88 -2.65 -22.54 -12.23
C PHE A 88 -2.67 -21.99 -13.67
N SER A 89 -3.52 -22.53 -14.56
CA SER A 89 -3.59 -22.15 -15.98
C SER A 89 -4.51 -20.95 -16.29
N SER A 90 -5.11 -20.28 -15.30
CA SER A 90 -6.00 -19.14 -15.57
C SER A 90 -5.72 -17.93 -14.70
N GLY A 91 -5.36 -16.79 -15.33
CA GLY A 91 -5.50 -15.41 -14.83
C GLY A 91 -4.79 -14.98 -13.54
N PHE A 92 -4.62 -15.84 -12.54
CA PHE A 92 -3.97 -15.55 -11.27
C PHE A 92 -2.46 -15.44 -11.43
N LEU A 93 -1.79 -16.45 -12.01
CA LEU A 93 -0.36 -16.37 -12.31
C LEU A 93 -0.03 -15.34 -13.40
N GLU A 94 -0.95 -15.10 -14.33
CA GLU A 94 -0.81 -14.03 -15.32
C GLU A 94 -0.92 -12.63 -14.71
N ARG A 95 -1.73 -12.47 -13.64
CA ARG A 95 -1.94 -11.20 -12.95
C ARG A 95 -0.98 -10.99 -11.78
N TRP A 96 -0.51 -12.05 -11.14
CA TRP A 96 0.28 -12.05 -9.91
C TRP A 96 1.44 -13.03 -10.02
N THR A 97 2.65 -12.57 -9.74
CA THR A 97 3.83 -13.44 -9.67
C THR A 97 3.72 -14.37 -8.46
N HIS A 98 4.34 -15.55 -8.52
CA HIS A 98 4.49 -16.46 -7.36
C HIS A 98 5.02 -15.72 -6.11
N MET A 99 5.88 -14.72 -6.30
CA MET A 99 6.45 -13.85 -5.26
C MET A 99 5.40 -13.12 -4.37
N VAL A 100 4.13 -13.06 -4.77
CA VAL A 100 3.06 -12.49 -3.93
C VAL A 100 2.87 -13.24 -2.60
N TYR A 101 3.35 -14.49 -2.50
CA TYR A 101 3.28 -15.29 -1.27
C TYR A 101 4.57 -15.23 -0.45
N ALA A 102 5.64 -14.62 -0.98
CA ALA A 102 6.93 -14.56 -0.28
C ALA A 102 6.86 -13.77 1.03
N CYS A 103 5.89 -12.85 1.18
CA CYS A 103 5.64 -12.16 2.44
C CYS A 103 5.25 -13.11 3.58
N PHE A 104 4.72 -14.30 3.29
CA PHE A 104 4.35 -15.31 4.29
C PHE A 104 5.53 -16.18 4.74
N GLU A 105 6.69 -16.09 4.07
CA GLU A 105 7.92 -16.75 4.52
C GLU A 105 8.34 -16.25 5.91
N VAL A 106 7.86 -15.08 6.36
CA VAL A 106 8.07 -14.57 7.73
C VAL A 106 7.72 -15.62 8.80
N PHE A 107 6.70 -16.45 8.58
CA PHE A 107 6.29 -17.47 9.55
C PHE A 107 7.31 -18.61 9.69
N ARG A 108 8.06 -18.94 8.63
CA ARG A 108 9.10 -19.98 8.69
C ARG A 108 10.27 -19.57 9.58
N PHE A 109 10.58 -18.28 9.62
CA PHE A 109 11.76 -17.76 10.33
C PHE A 109 11.48 -17.38 11.79
N LEU A 110 10.24 -17.48 12.28
CA LEU A 110 9.92 -17.17 13.70
C LEU A 110 10.54 -18.15 14.72
N GLU A 111 11.02 -19.31 14.27
CA GLU A 111 11.77 -20.23 15.14
C GLU A 111 13.17 -19.71 15.48
N GLU A 112 13.73 -18.83 14.65
CA GLU A 112 15.09 -18.29 14.79
C GLU A 112 15.13 -16.76 14.96
N CYS A 113 14.02 -16.05 14.72
CA CYS A 113 13.90 -14.62 14.93
C CYS A 113 12.65 -14.26 15.75
N GLU A 114 12.79 -13.33 16.68
CA GLU A 114 11.74 -12.90 17.60
C GLU A 114 10.68 -11.99 16.95
N SER A 115 11.12 -11.08 16.08
CA SER A 115 10.29 -10.09 15.40
C SER A 115 10.79 -9.92 13.98
N ILE A 116 9.93 -10.09 12.98
CA ILE A 116 10.29 -9.93 11.58
C ILE A 116 9.37 -8.90 10.94
N LEU A 117 9.96 -7.86 10.35
CA LEU A 117 9.22 -6.87 9.55
C LEU A 117 9.42 -7.18 8.06
N TYR A 118 8.33 -7.57 7.40
CA TYR A 118 8.26 -7.63 5.94
C TYR A 118 8.01 -6.24 5.34
N LEU A 119 8.70 -5.92 4.25
CA LEU A 119 8.51 -4.70 3.45
C LEU A 119 8.49 -5.04 1.96
N ASP A 120 7.50 -4.51 1.23
CA ASP A 120 7.48 -4.59 -0.23
C ASP A 120 8.72 -3.92 -0.85
N PHE A 121 9.18 -4.46 -1.98
CA PHE A 121 10.41 -4.05 -2.67
C PHE A 121 10.42 -2.62 -3.23
N ASP A 122 9.25 -1.97 -3.29
CA ASP A 122 9.02 -0.62 -3.82
C ASP A 122 8.75 0.42 -2.70
N ILE A 123 9.35 0.19 -1.53
CA ILE A 123 9.30 1.07 -0.36
C ILE A 123 10.60 1.88 -0.20
N LEU A 124 10.45 3.14 0.23
CA LEU A 124 11.54 3.99 0.73
C LEU A 124 11.26 4.38 2.18
N ILE A 125 12.13 4.00 3.11
CA ILE A 125 12.04 4.32 4.54
C ILE A 125 12.58 5.73 4.79
N LEU A 126 11.76 6.55 5.44
CA LEU A 126 12.08 7.92 5.84
C LEU A 126 12.52 8.01 7.31
N LYS A 127 12.01 7.11 8.17
CA LYS A 127 12.27 7.09 9.62
C LYS A 127 12.49 5.66 10.12
N GLY A 128 13.39 5.49 11.08
CA GLY A 128 13.57 4.23 11.79
C GLY A 128 12.27 3.73 12.43
N MET A 129 12.11 2.41 12.53
CA MET A 129 10.89 1.74 13.03
C MET A 129 11.18 0.82 14.23
N GLU A 130 12.21 1.14 15.02
CA GLU A 130 12.69 0.33 16.14
C GLU A 130 11.64 0.12 17.22
N HIS A 131 10.72 1.07 17.39
CA HIS A 131 9.63 0.98 18.35
C HIS A 131 8.67 -0.18 18.05
N LEU A 132 8.62 -0.68 16.81
CA LEU A 132 7.80 -1.83 16.44
C LEU A 132 8.19 -3.10 17.18
N ALA A 133 9.46 -3.27 17.55
CA ALA A 133 9.92 -4.44 18.31
C ALA A 133 9.23 -4.56 19.68
N LYS A 134 8.82 -3.44 20.29
CA LYS A 134 8.15 -3.42 21.60
C LYS A 134 6.71 -3.96 21.55
N LEU A 135 6.13 -4.13 20.36
CA LEU A 135 4.77 -4.66 20.22
C LEU A 135 4.66 -6.10 20.73
N LYS A 136 5.74 -6.89 20.66
CA LYS A 136 5.74 -8.27 21.17
C LYS A 136 5.52 -8.32 22.69
N GLU A 137 6.06 -7.37 23.43
CA GLU A 137 5.92 -7.27 24.90
C GLU A 137 4.45 -7.03 25.30
N GLN A 138 3.66 -6.45 24.39
CA GLN A 138 2.22 -6.24 24.55
C GLN A 138 1.39 -7.47 24.09
N GLY A 139 2.06 -8.57 23.73
CA GLY A 139 1.46 -9.78 23.18
C GLY A 139 0.93 -9.63 21.76
N ILE A 140 1.26 -8.56 21.03
CA ILE A 140 0.84 -8.37 19.64
C ILE A 140 1.57 -9.38 18.76
N SER A 141 0.81 -10.19 18.03
CA SER A 141 1.33 -11.19 17.09
C SER A 141 1.65 -10.60 15.73
N ILE A 142 0.77 -9.72 15.21
CA ILE A 142 0.92 -9.12 13.88
C ILE A 142 0.63 -7.62 13.93
N ALA A 143 1.42 -6.82 13.21
CA ALA A 143 1.08 -5.41 12.95
C ALA A 143 1.08 -5.12 11.45
N ALA A 144 -0.01 -4.55 10.95
CA ALA A 144 -0.20 -4.20 9.53
C ALA A 144 -1.24 -3.06 9.38
N ASP A 145 -1.24 -2.36 8.24
CA ASP A 145 -2.26 -1.34 7.96
C ASP A 145 -3.62 -1.97 7.70
N ARG A 146 -4.62 -1.58 8.49
CA ARG A 146 -6.01 -2.01 8.34
C ARG A 146 -6.74 -1.06 7.38
N GLY A 147 -6.89 -1.51 6.14
CA GLY A 147 -7.54 -0.78 5.07
C GLY A 147 -9.05 -0.58 5.28
N LYS A 148 -9.65 0.27 4.44
CA LYS A 148 -11.11 0.55 4.47
C LYS A 148 -11.96 -0.46 3.67
N LYS A 149 -11.35 -1.19 2.73
CA LYS A 149 -12.03 -2.18 1.89
C LYS A 149 -12.38 -3.40 2.73
N ARG A 150 -13.54 -3.99 2.50
CA ARG A 150 -13.97 -5.23 3.14
C ARG A 150 -13.40 -6.45 2.43
N LEU A 151 -13.37 -7.56 3.15
CA LEU A 151 -12.86 -8.84 2.63
C LEU A 151 -13.64 -9.29 1.38
N ASN A 152 -14.96 -9.17 1.36
CA ASN A 152 -15.78 -9.49 0.19
C ASN A 152 -15.64 -8.50 -0.98
N GLU A 153 -15.08 -7.30 -0.77
CA GLU A 153 -14.78 -6.38 -1.88
C GLU A 153 -13.48 -6.75 -2.60
N VAL A 154 -12.53 -7.35 -1.86
CA VAL A 154 -11.23 -7.81 -2.38
C VAL A 154 -11.33 -9.25 -2.86
N TYR A 155 -12.19 -10.04 -2.23
CA TYR A 155 -12.48 -11.42 -2.57
C TYR A 155 -14.01 -11.64 -2.71
N PRO A 156 -14.60 -11.30 -3.87
CA PRO A 156 -16.06 -11.30 -4.09
C PRO A 156 -16.79 -12.62 -3.87
N HIS A 157 -16.07 -13.75 -3.90
CA HIS A 157 -16.64 -15.08 -3.69
C HIS A 157 -16.63 -15.51 -2.21
N TYR A 158 -16.06 -14.71 -1.32
CA TYR A 158 -16.07 -15.00 0.11
C TYR A 158 -17.40 -14.63 0.76
N ASN A 159 -18.10 -15.65 1.22
CA ASN A 159 -19.35 -15.52 1.98
C ASN A 159 -19.22 -16.01 3.43
N GLY A 160 -17.98 -16.17 3.93
CA GLY A 160 -17.73 -16.58 5.32
C GLY A 160 -18.03 -15.46 6.33
N GLU A 161 -17.91 -15.79 7.61
CA GLU A 161 -18.24 -14.91 8.75
C GLU A 161 -17.55 -13.53 8.65
N PHE A 162 -16.30 -13.49 8.17
CA PHE A 162 -15.50 -12.28 8.11
C PHE A 162 -15.71 -11.44 6.84
N ALA A 163 -16.75 -11.72 6.04
CA ALA A 163 -16.93 -11.10 4.72
C ALA A 163 -16.99 -9.57 4.77
N ASN A 164 -17.58 -9.04 5.84
CA ASN A 164 -17.71 -7.60 6.04
C ASN A 164 -16.55 -6.96 6.82
N ASN A 165 -15.55 -7.75 7.21
CA ASN A 165 -14.41 -7.25 7.97
C ASN A 165 -13.46 -6.46 7.05
N PRO A 166 -12.87 -5.35 7.53
CA PRO A 166 -11.86 -4.61 6.78
C PRO A 166 -10.58 -5.42 6.56
N ILE A 167 -9.98 -5.37 5.38
CA ILE A 167 -8.74 -6.12 5.10
C ILE A 167 -7.51 -5.49 5.76
N TYR A 168 -6.51 -6.32 6.07
CA TYR A 168 -5.15 -5.92 6.35
C TYR A 168 -4.33 -5.89 5.06
N ARG A 169 -3.52 -4.84 4.90
CA ARG A 169 -2.61 -4.68 3.76
C ARG A 169 -1.28 -5.36 4.04
N SER A 170 -0.75 -6.02 3.03
CA SER A 170 0.45 -6.87 3.07
C SER A 170 1.76 -6.13 2.80
N GLY A 171 1.72 -4.89 2.31
CA GLY A 171 2.96 -4.21 1.89
C GLY A 171 3.94 -3.85 3.01
N SER A 172 3.48 -3.90 4.26
CA SER A 172 4.34 -3.84 5.46
C SER A 172 3.69 -4.65 6.57
N VAL A 173 4.34 -5.74 7.00
CA VAL A 173 3.78 -6.65 8.01
C VAL A 173 4.85 -6.99 9.03
N LEU A 174 4.64 -6.60 10.28
CA LEU A 174 5.42 -7.11 11.40
C LEU A 174 4.78 -8.40 11.90
N VAL A 175 5.57 -9.44 12.12
CA VAL A 175 5.16 -10.67 12.77
C VAL A 175 6.10 -10.98 13.93
N ASN A 176 5.54 -11.35 15.08
CA ASN A 176 6.28 -11.67 16.29
C ASN A 176 6.15 -13.15 16.66
N ASP A 177 7.15 -13.65 17.38
CA ASP A 177 7.20 -15.00 17.92
C ASP A 177 6.25 -15.25 19.10
N THR A 178 5.32 -14.33 19.37
CA THR A 178 4.16 -14.57 20.23
C THR A 178 3.12 -15.49 19.58
N ILE A 179 3.24 -15.75 18.28
CA ILE A 179 2.50 -16.80 17.58
C ILE A 179 3.02 -18.15 18.07
N LEU A 180 2.16 -18.94 18.72
CA LEU A 180 2.52 -20.22 19.31
C LEU A 180 2.87 -21.30 18.27
N ASP A 181 2.16 -21.31 17.13
CA ASP A 181 2.41 -22.24 16.03
C ASP A 181 2.58 -21.51 14.68
N PRO A 182 3.79 -20.97 14.41
CA PRO A 182 4.11 -20.36 13.14
C PRO A 182 4.00 -21.32 11.95
N LYS A 183 4.28 -22.61 12.15
CA LYS A 183 4.21 -23.64 11.10
C LYS A 183 2.77 -23.86 10.65
N GLU A 184 1.83 -23.87 11.58
CA GLU A 184 0.41 -23.91 11.26
C GLU A 184 -0.05 -22.66 10.50
N CYS A 185 0.42 -21.46 10.88
CA CYS A 185 0.13 -20.23 10.14
C CYS A 185 0.63 -20.30 8.70
N TYR A 186 1.85 -20.79 8.50
CA TYR A 186 2.43 -21.00 7.18
C TYR A 186 1.64 -22.02 6.35
N ALA A 187 1.26 -23.16 6.94
CA ALA A 187 0.44 -24.18 6.27
C ALA A 187 -0.96 -23.65 5.90
N PHE A 188 -1.59 -22.87 6.79
CA PHE A 188 -2.90 -22.26 6.58
C PHE A 188 -2.95 -21.41 5.31
N VAL A 189 -1.90 -20.62 5.04
CA VAL A 189 -1.80 -19.75 3.85
C VAL A 189 -2.04 -20.56 2.57
N TYR A 190 -1.36 -21.68 2.43
CA TYR A 190 -1.46 -22.54 1.25
C TYR A 190 -2.76 -23.34 1.20
N GLN A 191 -3.19 -23.90 2.35
CA GLN A 191 -4.45 -24.66 2.46
C GLN A 191 -5.64 -23.83 2.02
N LYS A 192 -5.83 -22.65 2.62
CA LYS A 192 -6.96 -21.77 2.28
C LYS A 192 -6.91 -21.25 0.86
N SER A 193 -5.72 -21.07 0.32
CA SER A 193 -5.56 -20.59 -1.05
C SER A 193 -5.84 -21.70 -2.07
N ALA A 194 -5.57 -22.96 -1.73
CA ALA A 194 -5.88 -24.13 -2.57
C ALA A 194 -7.39 -24.44 -2.64
N ASP A 195 -8.12 -24.15 -1.55
CA ASP A 195 -9.57 -24.36 -1.45
C ASP A 195 -10.41 -23.41 -2.33
N VAL A 196 -9.78 -22.40 -2.94
CA VAL A 196 -10.42 -21.36 -3.73
C VAL A 196 -10.09 -21.54 -5.21
N ALA A 197 -11.13 -21.62 -6.05
CA ALA A 197 -11.00 -21.85 -7.50
C ALA A 197 -10.11 -20.82 -8.23
N TYR A 198 -9.93 -19.61 -7.68
CA TYR A 198 -9.21 -18.50 -8.31
C TYR A 198 -8.02 -17.97 -7.50
N GLY A 199 -7.65 -18.64 -6.39
CA GLY A 199 -6.55 -18.23 -5.52
C GLY A 199 -6.86 -16.97 -4.71
N LEU A 200 -6.23 -16.84 -3.54
CA LEU A 200 -6.36 -15.66 -2.70
C LEU A 200 -5.18 -14.72 -2.95
N ASN A 201 -5.46 -13.42 -3.08
CA ASN A 201 -4.37 -12.45 -3.01
C ASN A 201 -3.84 -12.38 -1.58
N ASP A 202 -2.58 -11.98 -1.45
CA ASP A 202 -1.86 -11.73 -0.20
C ASP A 202 -2.69 -10.99 0.88
N GLN A 203 -3.34 -9.88 0.54
CA GLN A 203 -4.13 -9.10 1.51
C GLN A 203 -5.35 -9.88 2.03
N GLY A 204 -5.99 -10.65 1.15
CA GLY A 204 -7.14 -11.48 1.51
C GLY A 204 -6.74 -12.62 2.43
N ILE A 205 -5.69 -13.38 2.08
CA ILE A 205 -5.24 -14.51 2.89
C ILE A 205 -4.63 -14.07 4.22
N LEU A 206 -3.87 -12.97 4.26
CA LEU A 206 -3.37 -12.38 5.51
C LEU A 206 -4.53 -12.01 6.45
N SER A 207 -5.58 -11.39 5.90
CA SER A 207 -6.76 -11.01 6.67
C SER A 207 -7.50 -12.23 7.22
N LEU A 208 -7.69 -13.27 6.39
CA LEU A 208 -8.33 -14.52 6.81
C LEU A 208 -7.53 -15.23 7.90
N LEU A 209 -6.20 -15.30 7.76
CA LEU A 209 -5.32 -15.88 8.76
C LEU A 209 -5.49 -15.16 10.10
N ILE A 210 -5.42 -13.83 10.10
CA ILE A 210 -5.61 -13.01 11.30
C ILE A 210 -6.96 -13.30 11.97
N TYR A 211 -8.04 -13.37 11.20
CA TYR A 211 -9.39 -13.54 11.74
C TYR A 211 -9.68 -14.97 12.21
N GLU A 212 -9.39 -15.97 11.38
CA GLU A 212 -9.69 -17.37 11.70
C GLU A 212 -8.78 -17.92 12.81
N LYS A 213 -7.54 -17.45 12.90
CA LYS A 213 -6.61 -17.82 14.00
C LYS A 213 -6.71 -16.89 15.21
N ASN A 214 -7.62 -15.91 15.18
CA ASN A 214 -7.82 -14.94 16.26
C ASN A 214 -6.50 -14.29 16.74
N LEU A 215 -5.63 -13.91 15.80
CA LEU A 215 -4.32 -13.35 16.11
C LEU A 215 -4.45 -11.94 16.67
N LYS A 216 -3.72 -11.65 17.76
CA LYS A 216 -3.72 -10.32 18.37
C LYS A 216 -2.99 -9.34 17.45
N THR A 217 -3.68 -8.29 17.02
CA THR A 217 -3.19 -7.37 15.98
C THR A 217 -3.04 -5.93 16.42
N GLN A 218 -2.10 -5.22 15.80
CA GLN A 218 -1.95 -3.76 15.86
C GLN A 218 -2.16 -3.16 14.48
N ASN A 219 -2.98 -2.11 14.39
CA ASN A 219 -3.15 -1.35 13.16
C ASN A 219 -1.97 -0.36 12.99
N LEU A 220 -1.20 -0.50 11.91
CA LEU A 220 -0.21 0.48 11.48
C LEU A 220 -0.93 1.54 10.65
N GLY A 221 -1.29 2.66 11.29
CA GLY A 221 -2.13 3.67 10.66
C GLY A 221 -1.47 4.42 9.51
N LYS A 222 -2.14 5.48 9.04
CA LYS A 222 -1.68 6.35 7.93
C LYS A 222 -0.34 7.04 8.18
N GLU A 223 0.14 7.05 9.41
CA GLU A 223 1.46 7.54 9.79
C GLU A 223 2.60 6.62 9.31
N TYR A 224 2.33 5.35 8.99
CA TYR A 224 3.36 4.45 8.47
C TYR A 224 3.52 4.57 6.97
N VAL A 225 2.41 4.47 6.23
CA VAL A 225 2.41 4.37 4.77
C VAL A 225 2.08 5.72 4.11
N GLY A 226 3.06 6.32 3.43
CA GLY A 226 2.92 7.47 2.56
C GLY A 226 2.73 7.13 1.08
N SER A 227 2.26 8.12 0.32
CA SER A 227 2.21 8.10 -1.15
C SER A 227 3.43 8.78 -1.75
N VAL A 228 3.76 8.46 -3.00
CA VAL A 228 4.79 9.17 -3.77
C VAL A 228 4.41 10.62 -4.07
N HIS A 229 3.13 10.99 -3.94
CA HIS A 229 2.72 12.38 -3.96
C HIS A 229 3.02 13.05 -2.61
N TRP A 230 4.23 13.59 -2.43
CA TRP A 230 4.73 14.06 -1.13
C TRP A 230 3.82 15.07 -0.38
N LEU A 231 2.96 15.83 -1.08
CA LEU A 231 2.02 16.77 -0.45
C LEU A 231 0.83 16.10 0.27
N SER A 232 0.50 14.84 -0.08
CA SER A 232 -0.52 14.06 0.62
C SER A 232 0.00 13.47 1.93
N ASN A 233 1.31 13.39 2.11
CA ASN A 233 1.94 12.85 3.32
C ASN A 233 1.87 13.85 4.49
N ASP A 234 1.84 13.30 5.70
CA ASP A 234 1.88 14.03 6.98
C ASP A 234 2.80 13.23 7.92
N GLU A 235 4.10 13.57 7.92
CA GLU A 235 5.14 12.94 8.76
C GLU A 235 5.10 11.40 8.80
N VAL A 236 5.31 10.75 7.65
CA VAL A 236 5.20 9.28 7.50
C VAL A 236 6.52 8.54 7.79
N TYR A 237 6.45 7.25 8.16
CA TYR A 237 7.64 6.40 8.34
C TYR A 237 8.26 5.95 7.02
N PHE A 238 7.45 5.66 6.01
CA PHE A 238 7.93 5.27 4.70
C PHE A 238 6.96 5.67 3.59
N VAL A 239 7.45 5.65 2.35
CA VAL A 239 6.67 5.88 1.14
C VAL A 239 6.62 4.60 0.34
N HIS A 240 5.42 4.23 -0.09
CA HIS A 240 5.22 3.04 -0.92
C HIS A 240 4.86 3.49 -2.35
N ALA A 241 5.69 3.13 -3.31
CA ALA A 241 5.59 3.57 -4.69
C ALA A 241 4.61 2.75 -5.55
N TYR A 242 3.38 2.52 -5.06
CA TYR A 242 2.38 1.64 -5.66
C TYR A 242 2.09 1.90 -7.15
N GLY A 243 2.01 0.83 -7.94
CA GLY A 243 1.69 0.84 -9.37
C GLY A 243 2.91 0.65 -10.28
N ARG A 244 2.73 -0.11 -11.37
CA ARG A 244 3.81 -0.48 -12.32
C ARG A 244 4.60 0.72 -12.85
N ASP A 245 3.92 1.83 -13.12
CA ASP A 245 4.51 3.01 -13.76
C ASP A 245 4.88 4.11 -12.74
N ASN A 246 4.80 3.81 -11.45
CA ASN A 246 4.88 4.79 -10.37
C ASN A 246 6.08 4.55 -9.42
N ARG A 247 7.12 3.87 -9.90
CA ARG A 247 8.27 3.46 -9.07
C ARG A 247 9.35 4.53 -9.03
N PHE A 248 10.19 4.49 -8.00
CA PHE A 248 11.30 5.42 -7.82
C PHE A 248 12.33 5.39 -8.96
N TRP A 249 12.46 4.25 -9.65
CA TRP A 249 13.44 4.03 -10.71
C TRP A 249 12.88 4.16 -12.13
N ASN A 250 11.55 4.15 -12.30
CA ASN A 250 10.93 4.12 -13.64
C ASN A 250 9.95 5.26 -13.92
N ASN A 251 9.71 6.14 -12.95
CA ASN A 251 8.89 7.33 -13.12
C ASN A 251 9.71 8.59 -12.86
N ARG A 252 9.82 9.49 -13.85
CA ARG A 252 10.69 10.68 -13.76
C ARG A 252 10.33 11.60 -12.61
N LEU A 253 9.03 11.88 -12.43
CA LEU A 253 8.60 12.74 -11.34
C LEU A 253 8.81 12.05 -9.98
N CYS A 254 8.51 10.75 -9.87
CA CYS A 254 8.76 10.00 -8.64
C CYS A 254 10.24 10.06 -8.26
N HIS A 255 11.11 9.76 -9.22
CA HIS A 255 12.57 9.82 -9.07
C HIS A 255 13.07 11.20 -8.66
N GLN A 256 12.56 12.25 -9.31
CA GLN A 256 12.91 13.65 -8.99
C GLN A 256 12.50 14.03 -7.56
N ILE A 257 11.28 13.66 -7.14
CA ILE A 257 10.76 13.99 -5.81
C ILE A 257 11.49 13.20 -4.72
N TRP A 258 11.71 11.91 -4.94
CA TRP A 258 12.30 10.99 -3.96
C TRP A 258 13.75 10.69 -4.28
N ARG A 259 14.55 11.76 -4.42
CA ARG A 259 15.98 11.67 -4.78
C ARG A 259 16.80 10.84 -3.80
N GLU A 260 16.38 10.77 -2.53
CA GLU A 260 17.00 9.89 -1.51
C GLU A 260 17.08 8.43 -2.00
N TRP A 261 16.11 7.95 -2.78
CA TRP A 261 16.19 6.60 -3.37
C TRP A 261 17.39 6.46 -4.32
N GLU A 262 17.69 7.48 -5.13
CA GLU A 262 18.84 7.50 -6.04
C GLU A 262 20.17 7.48 -5.27
N GLU A 263 20.22 8.15 -4.11
CA GLU A 263 21.40 8.16 -3.25
C GLU A 263 21.73 6.73 -2.76
N TYR A 264 20.73 5.99 -2.29
CA TYR A 264 20.91 4.58 -1.90
C TYR A 264 21.15 3.66 -3.09
N TYR A 265 20.55 3.94 -4.25
CA TYR A 265 20.81 3.18 -5.47
C TYR A 265 22.27 3.33 -5.93
N ASN A 266 22.86 4.52 -5.76
CA ASN A 266 24.29 4.72 -6.00
C ASN A 266 25.17 3.95 -5.01
N VAL A 267 24.72 3.77 -3.76
CA VAL A 267 25.40 2.90 -2.77
C VAL A 267 25.34 1.43 -3.21
N TRP A 268 24.19 0.98 -3.73
CA TRP A 268 24.04 -0.34 -4.34
C TRP A 268 25.02 -0.59 -5.49
N LEU A 269 25.12 0.35 -6.43
CA LEU A 269 26.06 0.25 -7.55
C LEU A 269 27.52 0.20 -7.08
N LYS A 270 27.89 1.02 -6.09
CA LYS A 270 29.25 1.02 -5.51
C LYS A 270 29.60 -0.28 -4.80
N ALA A 271 28.61 -1.00 -4.27
CA ALA A 271 28.83 -2.31 -3.65
C ALA A 271 29.09 -3.44 -4.68
N GLY A 272 28.92 -3.15 -5.97
CA GLY A 272 29.08 -4.11 -7.08
C GLY A 272 27.76 -4.69 -7.58
N GLY A 273 26.63 -4.13 -7.15
CA GLY A 273 25.31 -4.60 -7.56
C GLY A 273 24.95 -4.24 -8.99
N SER A 274 24.12 -5.07 -9.61
CA SER A 274 23.72 -4.93 -11.02
C SER A 274 22.87 -3.68 -11.27
N PRO A 275 23.10 -2.95 -12.36
CA PRO A 275 22.31 -1.76 -12.69
C PRO A 275 20.92 -2.12 -13.21
N TYR A 276 19.95 -1.27 -12.87
CA TYR A 276 18.63 -1.30 -13.50
C TYR A 276 18.73 -0.91 -14.98
N LYS A 277 18.16 -1.75 -15.86
CA LYS A 277 18.22 -1.57 -17.33
C LYS A 277 16.91 -1.12 -17.97
N GLY A 278 15.81 -1.02 -17.21
CA GLY A 278 14.48 -0.77 -17.77
C GLY A 278 14.16 0.70 -18.11
N GLY A 279 14.95 1.65 -17.61
CA GLY A 279 14.77 3.08 -17.88
C GLY A 279 13.46 3.67 -17.35
N PHE A 280 13.19 4.93 -17.71
CA PHE A 280 11.95 5.60 -17.36
C PHE A 280 10.81 5.21 -18.31
N VAL A 281 9.72 4.67 -17.76
CA VAL A 281 8.51 4.27 -18.50
C VAL A 281 7.39 5.30 -18.39
N ALA A 282 7.47 6.20 -17.40
CA ALA A 282 6.49 7.27 -17.20
C ALA A 282 7.15 8.59 -16.78
N ASN A 283 6.53 9.71 -17.17
CA ASN A 283 6.94 11.04 -16.72
C ASN A 283 6.19 11.44 -15.44
N THR A 284 4.89 11.20 -15.40
CA THR A 284 3.98 11.51 -14.28
C THR A 284 2.83 10.49 -14.24
N THR A 285 2.26 10.21 -13.07
CA THR A 285 1.26 9.12 -12.89
C THR A 285 0.16 9.40 -11.86
N TYR A 286 0.37 10.35 -10.94
CA TYR A 286 -0.58 10.64 -9.85
C TYR A 286 -1.36 11.95 -10.08
N GLY A 287 -1.84 12.15 -11.31
CA GLY A 287 -2.65 13.33 -11.68
C GLY A 287 -3.93 13.45 -10.84
N TYR A 288 -4.52 12.32 -10.48
CA TYR A 288 -5.68 12.30 -9.58
C TYR A 288 -5.32 12.83 -8.17
N GLU A 289 -4.16 12.50 -7.59
CA GLU A 289 -3.75 13.03 -6.28
C GLU A 289 -3.54 14.55 -6.31
N ARG A 290 -3.03 15.08 -7.43
CA ARG A 290 -2.93 16.53 -7.65
C ARG A 290 -4.29 17.21 -7.58
N VAL A 291 -5.31 16.62 -8.21
CA VAL A 291 -6.70 17.11 -8.14
C VAL A 291 -7.25 16.97 -6.71
N ARG A 292 -6.98 15.85 -6.02
CA ARG A 292 -7.39 15.65 -4.62
C ARG A 292 -6.75 16.64 -3.65
N PHE A 293 -5.60 17.21 -4.00
CA PHE A 293 -4.96 18.25 -3.20
C PHE A 293 -5.69 19.60 -3.29
N HIS A 294 -6.54 19.83 -4.29
CA HIS A 294 -7.33 21.06 -4.41
C HIS A 294 -8.21 21.30 -3.18
N LEU A 295 -8.38 22.57 -2.79
CA LEU A 295 -9.28 22.95 -1.71
C LEU A 295 -10.72 22.45 -1.98
N THR A 296 -11.16 22.56 -3.23
CA THR A 296 -12.44 22.04 -3.73
C THR A 296 -12.66 20.58 -3.33
N TYR A 297 -11.73 19.69 -3.68
CA TYR A 297 -11.85 18.28 -3.34
C TYR A 297 -11.92 18.05 -1.82
N LYS A 298 -11.02 18.68 -1.07
CA LYS A 298 -10.93 18.54 0.41
C LYS A 298 -12.23 18.95 1.10
N ILE A 299 -12.87 20.02 0.61
CA ILE A 299 -14.15 20.51 1.09
C ILE A 299 -15.26 19.48 0.86
N GLY A 300 -15.43 19.01 -0.37
CA GLY A 300 -16.51 18.07 -0.66
C GLY A 300 -16.26 16.70 -0.02
N TYR A 301 -15.01 16.28 0.11
CA TYR A 301 -14.65 15.07 0.84
C TYR A 301 -15.03 15.16 2.32
N ALA A 302 -14.76 16.28 2.99
CA ALA A 302 -15.13 16.47 4.38
C ALA A 302 -16.65 16.41 4.60
N VAL A 303 -17.45 16.90 3.65
CA VAL A 303 -18.92 16.78 3.70
C VAL A 303 -19.36 15.31 3.63
N ILE A 304 -18.70 14.51 2.77
CA ILE A 304 -18.98 13.07 2.66
C ILE A 304 -18.58 12.34 3.94
N GLU A 305 -17.44 12.66 4.55
CA GLU A 305 -17.01 12.03 5.80
C GLU A 305 -17.96 12.34 6.96
N ILE A 306 -18.43 13.57 7.07
CA ILE A 306 -19.46 13.94 8.06
C ILE A 306 -20.73 13.12 7.80
N GLN A 307 -21.20 13.08 6.54
CA GLN A 307 -22.38 12.30 6.14
C GLN A 307 -22.30 10.82 6.52
N ARG A 308 -21.12 10.21 6.40
CA ARG A 308 -20.91 8.79 6.74
C ARG A 308 -20.89 8.53 8.24
N ASN A 309 -20.46 9.50 9.03
CA ASN A 309 -20.29 9.37 10.49
C ASN A 309 -21.39 10.11 11.28
N LEU A 310 -22.46 10.53 10.60
CA LEU A 310 -23.47 11.41 11.12
C LEU A 310 -24.30 10.71 12.19
N LYS A 311 -24.11 11.08 13.47
CA LYS A 311 -24.92 10.57 14.58
C LYS A 311 -26.17 11.42 14.81
N SER A 312 -26.11 12.70 14.42
CA SER A 312 -27.22 13.64 14.54
C SER A 312 -27.18 14.73 13.48
N LYS A 313 -28.37 15.23 13.07
CA LYS A 313 -28.50 16.35 12.11
C LYS A 313 -27.79 17.63 12.61
N TRP A 314 -27.63 17.79 13.93
CA TRP A 314 -26.90 18.92 14.52
C TRP A 314 -25.41 18.96 14.16
N GLU A 315 -24.81 17.84 13.74
CA GLU A 315 -23.41 17.83 13.28
C GLU A 315 -23.18 18.69 12.03
N TYR A 316 -24.21 18.94 11.22
CA TYR A 316 -24.12 19.86 10.08
C TYR A 316 -23.85 21.31 10.51
N LEU A 317 -24.21 21.72 11.73
CA LEU A 317 -23.85 23.05 12.24
C LEU A 317 -22.35 23.23 12.40
N LYS A 318 -21.57 22.14 12.51
CA LYS A 318 -20.11 22.19 12.57
C LYS A 318 -19.47 22.45 11.20
N LEU A 319 -20.24 22.32 10.12
CA LEU A 319 -19.72 22.37 8.74
C LEU A 319 -18.98 23.69 8.45
N PRO A 320 -19.49 24.89 8.78
CA PRO A 320 -18.76 26.13 8.54
C PRO A 320 -17.40 26.17 9.25
N LEU A 321 -17.33 25.71 10.50
CA LEU A 321 -16.08 25.66 11.28
C LEU A 321 -15.08 24.68 10.68
N ILE A 322 -15.54 23.49 10.27
CA ILE A 322 -14.71 22.48 9.60
C ILE A 322 -14.15 23.03 8.29
N MET A 323 -14.97 23.73 7.53
CA MET A 323 -14.60 24.36 6.25
C MET A 323 -13.53 25.43 6.42
N ILE A 324 -13.68 26.30 7.45
CA ILE A 324 -12.66 27.29 7.81
C ILE A 324 -11.35 26.58 8.16
N LYS A 325 -11.39 25.55 9.03
CA LYS A 325 -10.19 24.78 9.41
C LYS A 325 -9.49 24.15 8.20
N ILE A 326 -10.23 23.52 7.29
CA ILE A 326 -9.68 22.93 6.06
C ILE A 326 -9.04 24.00 5.18
N THR A 327 -9.70 25.15 5.02
CA THR A 327 -9.19 26.27 4.22
C THR A 327 -7.91 26.84 4.80
N LEU A 328 -7.84 27.03 6.12
CA LEU A 328 -6.63 27.49 6.80
C LEU A 328 -5.49 26.47 6.68
N LYS A 329 -5.74 25.18 6.91
CA LYS A 329 -4.73 24.11 6.73
C LYS A 329 -4.25 24.05 5.27
N HIS A 330 -5.14 24.22 4.30
CA HIS A 330 -4.77 24.26 2.88
C HIS A 330 -3.86 25.45 2.55
N LYS A 331 -4.21 26.66 3.00
CA LYS A 331 -3.38 27.86 2.81
C LYS A 331 -2.02 27.74 3.50
N ARG A 332 -1.96 27.10 4.67
CA ARG A 332 -0.69 26.79 5.35
C ARG A 332 0.16 25.81 4.54
N LYS A 333 -0.39 24.68 4.11
CA LYS A 333 0.31 23.71 3.25
C LYS A 333 0.81 24.32 1.94
N LEU A 334 0.05 25.24 1.33
CA LEU A 334 0.51 25.97 0.14
C LEU A 334 1.72 26.86 0.45
N ARG A 335 1.71 27.60 1.57
CA ARG A 335 2.86 28.41 1.96
C ARG A 335 4.10 27.55 2.24
N GLU A 336 3.92 26.43 2.94
CA GLU A 336 4.98 25.44 3.20
C GLU A 336 5.52 24.85 1.89
N TYR A 337 4.66 24.52 0.92
CA TYR A 337 5.07 24.07 -0.40
C TYR A 337 5.97 25.10 -1.10
N HIS A 338 5.55 26.37 -1.18
CA HIS A 338 6.34 27.41 -1.85
C HIS A 338 7.70 27.64 -1.18
N LYS A 339 7.78 27.54 0.16
CA LYS A 339 9.05 27.60 0.88
C LYS A 339 9.94 26.39 0.57
N LYS A 340 9.39 25.18 0.67
CA LYS A 340 10.13 23.94 0.43
C LYS A 340 10.69 23.85 -0.99
N ILE A 341 9.97 24.31 -2.01
CA ILE A 341 10.50 24.27 -3.40
C ILE A 341 11.57 25.33 -3.68
N GLN A 342 11.69 26.36 -2.84
CA GLN A 342 12.80 27.32 -2.93
C GLN A 342 14.08 26.70 -2.39
N GLU A 343 13.98 25.98 -1.26
CA GLU A 343 15.09 25.28 -0.63
C GLU A 343 15.48 24.00 -1.38
N PHE A 344 14.47 23.25 -1.85
CA PHE A 344 14.60 21.97 -2.53
C PHE A 344 13.87 22.01 -3.88
N PRO A 345 14.49 22.56 -4.95
CA PRO A 345 13.86 22.71 -6.26
C PRO A 345 13.33 21.41 -6.88
N HIS A 346 13.95 20.27 -6.55
CA HIS A 346 13.51 18.94 -7.01
C HIS A 346 12.10 18.56 -6.51
N LEU A 347 11.60 19.17 -5.42
CA LEU A 347 10.25 18.95 -4.91
C LEU A 347 9.15 19.65 -5.72
N LYS A 348 9.52 20.49 -6.69
CA LYS A 348 8.58 21.26 -7.51
C LYS A 348 7.74 20.32 -8.36
N LEU A 349 6.42 20.44 -8.19
CA LEU A 349 5.46 19.68 -8.97
C LEU A 349 5.17 20.38 -10.31
N PRO A 350 5.10 19.64 -11.44
CA PRO A 350 4.80 20.24 -12.75
C PRO A 350 3.36 20.77 -12.83
N PRO A 351 3.00 21.57 -13.85
CA PRO A 351 1.62 22.00 -14.05
C PRO A 351 0.69 20.79 -14.27
N LEU A 352 -0.62 20.96 -14.04
CA LEU A 352 -1.60 19.89 -14.27
C LEU A 352 -1.62 19.40 -15.72
N SER A 353 -1.24 20.25 -16.69
CA SER A 353 -1.13 19.87 -18.10
C SER A 353 -0.04 18.82 -18.39
N ALA A 354 0.89 18.59 -17.47
CA ALA A 354 1.94 17.58 -17.60
C ALA A 354 1.51 16.18 -17.12
N TYR A 355 0.26 16.01 -16.69
CA TYR A 355 -0.31 14.74 -16.24
C TYR A 355 -1.34 14.23 -17.24
N ASP A 356 -1.67 12.94 -17.13
CA ASP A 356 -2.76 12.33 -17.90
C ASP A 356 -4.07 13.12 -17.70
N TYR A 357 -4.51 13.76 -18.78
CA TYR A 357 -5.71 14.58 -18.81
C TYR A 357 -6.97 13.78 -18.45
N ASN A 358 -7.05 12.51 -18.85
CA ASN A 358 -8.21 11.66 -18.56
C ASN A 358 -8.35 11.40 -17.06
N GLN A 359 -7.24 11.13 -16.37
CA GLN A 359 -7.24 10.97 -14.91
C GLN A 359 -7.67 12.25 -14.20
N ILE A 360 -7.17 13.41 -14.65
CA ILE A 360 -7.54 14.71 -14.10
C ILE A 360 -9.04 14.96 -14.29
N LEU A 361 -9.55 14.74 -15.49
CA LEU A 361 -10.96 14.97 -15.82
C LEU A 361 -11.88 14.04 -15.02
N GLN A 362 -11.51 12.76 -14.92
CA GLN A 362 -12.26 11.78 -14.14
C GLN A 362 -12.32 12.17 -12.66
N GLU A 363 -11.20 12.58 -12.05
CA GLU A 363 -11.17 12.97 -10.65
C GLU A 363 -11.92 14.30 -10.39
N LYS A 364 -11.88 15.25 -11.34
CA LYS A 364 -12.72 16.47 -11.27
C LYS A 364 -14.23 16.17 -11.41
N GLN A 365 -14.59 15.09 -12.09
CA GLN A 365 -15.97 14.60 -12.20
C GLN A 365 -16.41 13.77 -10.99
N SER A 366 -15.51 13.52 -10.01
CA SER A 366 -15.83 12.76 -8.80
C SER A 366 -16.85 13.50 -7.90
N ILE A 367 -17.61 12.73 -7.11
CA ILE A 367 -18.58 13.27 -6.15
C ILE A 367 -17.94 14.28 -5.19
N PRO A 368 -16.80 13.99 -4.55
CA PRO A 368 -16.16 14.96 -3.64
C PRO A 368 -15.80 16.25 -4.37
N TYR A 369 -15.27 16.19 -5.59
CA TYR A 369 -14.87 17.40 -6.30
C TYR A 369 -16.08 18.26 -6.67
N ARG A 370 -17.10 17.68 -7.32
CA ARG A 370 -18.32 18.39 -7.74
C ARG A 370 -19.09 18.96 -6.55
N LEU A 371 -19.14 18.22 -5.43
CA LEU A 371 -19.74 18.70 -4.19
C LEU A 371 -18.99 19.92 -3.66
N GLY A 372 -17.67 19.88 -3.68
CA GLY A 372 -16.84 21.01 -3.29
C GLY A 372 -16.99 22.23 -4.18
N GLU A 373 -17.14 22.04 -5.49
CA GLU A 373 -17.41 23.14 -6.42
C GLU A 373 -18.74 23.82 -6.10
N ALA A 374 -19.82 23.04 -5.94
CA ALA A 374 -21.14 23.58 -5.61
C ALA A 374 -21.12 24.36 -4.28
N ILE A 375 -20.40 23.86 -3.28
CA ILE A 375 -20.26 24.53 -1.99
C ILE A 375 -19.46 25.83 -2.12
N LEU A 376 -18.30 25.79 -2.77
CA LEU A 376 -17.46 26.99 -2.95
C LEU A 376 -18.13 28.06 -3.80
N GLU A 377 -18.88 27.68 -4.83
CA GLU A 377 -19.71 28.59 -5.62
C GLU A 377 -20.77 29.28 -4.76
N PHE A 378 -21.47 28.53 -3.90
CA PHE A 378 -22.42 29.10 -2.95
C PHE A 378 -21.77 30.09 -1.99
N TYR A 379 -20.59 29.78 -1.43
CA TYR A 379 -19.88 30.71 -0.54
C TYR A 379 -19.39 31.97 -1.25
N ARG A 380 -19.10 31.92 -2.57
CA ARG A 380 -18.77 33.11 -3.36
C ARG A 380 -20.00 34.00 -3.58
N GLU A 381 -21.16 33.40 -3.74
CA GLU A 381 -22.44 34.09 -3.97
C GLU A 381 -23.32 34.16 -2.71
N TRP A 382 -22.73 34.10 -1.51
CA TRP A 382 -23.47 33.89 -0.26
C TRP A 382 -24.53 34.98 0.01
N TRP A 383 -24.29 36.21 -0.47
CA TRP A 383 -25.22 37.33 -0.38
C TRP A 383 -26.53 37.12 -1.15
N LYS A 384 -26.60 36.14 -2.06
CA LYS A 384 -27.84 35.77 -2.77
C LYS A 384 -28.75 34.89 -1.90
N PHE A 385 -28.30 34.44 -0.73
CA PHE A 385 -29.02 33.60 0.24
C PHE A 385 -29.73 32.36 -0.36
N ASP A 386 -29.30 31.88 -1.53
CA ASP A 386 -29.99 30.82 -2.28
C ASP A 386 -29.56 29.42 -1.81
N ILE A 387 -29.87 29.11 -0.54
CA ILE A 387 -29.62 27.81 0.08
C ILE A 387 -30.37 26.70 -0.67
N PHE A 388 -31.53 27.01 -1.24
CA PHE A 388 -32.34 26.08 -2.03
C PHE A 388 -31.63 25.64 -3.31
N ARG A 389 -30.90 26.53 -4.01
CA ARG A 389 -30.08 26.17 -5.17
C ARG A 389 -28.89 25.29 -4.79
N LEU A 390 -28.23 25.56 -3.66
CA LEU A 390 -27.18 24.66 -3.15
C LEU A 390 -27.74 23.26 -2.87
N TYR A 391 -28.87 23.17 -2.15
CA TYR A 391 -29.53 21.91 -1.85
C TYR A 391 -29.91 21.14 -3.12
N ARG A 392 -30.50 21.81 -4.11
CA ARG A 392 -30.85 21.21 -5.42
C ARG A 392 -29.62 20.66 -6.14
N LYS A 393 -28.51 21.43 -6.20
CA LYS A 393 -27.25 20.97 -6.82
C LYS A 393 -26.67 19.75 -6.13
N ILE A 394 -26.62 19.75 -4.79
CA ILE A 394 -26.12 18.60 -4.02
C ILE A 394 -26.95 17.35 -4.30
N ASN A 395 -28.28 17.46 -4.31
CA ASN A 395 -29.16 16.32 -4.59
C ASN A 395 -29.03 15.82 -6.04
N ALA A 396 -28.87 16.72 -7.01
CA ALA A 396 -28.62 16.34 -8.39
C ALA A 396 -27.32 15.54 -8.54
N ILE A 397 -26.22 16.01 -7.93
CA ILE A 397 -24.93 15.30 -7.93
C ILE A 397 -25.07 13.90 -7.32
N LYS A 398 -25.79 13.76 -6.19
CA LYS A 398 -26.05 12.46 -5.56
C LYS A 398 -26.87 11.52 -6.45
N LYS A 399 -27.92 12.04 -7.10
CA LYS A 399 -28.77 11.25 -7.99
C LYS A 399 -28.01 10.76 -9.22
N GLU A 400 -27.22 11.63 -9.84
CA GLU A 400 -26.35 11.25 -10.98
C GLU A 400 -25.32 10.20 -10.60
N ALA A 401 -24.71 10.32 -9.41
CA ALA A 401 -23.76 9.33 -8.91
C ALA A 401 -24.42 7.95 -8.71
N GLN A 402 -25.62 7.91 -8.15
CA GLN A 402 -26.39 6.67 -8.00
C GLN A 402 -26.75 6.05 -9.37
N LEU A 403 -27.15 6.87 -10.34
CA LEU A 403 -27.44 6.42 -11.71
C LEU A 403 -26.19 5.85 -12.39
N ARG A 404 -25.04 6.54 -12.31
CA ARG A 404 -23.76 6.05 -12.85
C ARG A 404 -23.35 4.72 -12.23
N PHE A 405 -23.50 4.57 -10.91
CA PHE A 405 -23.17 3.33 -10.21
C PHE A 405 -24.09 2.17 -10.64
N LYS A 406 -25.40 2.42 -10.79
CA LYS A 406 -26.35 1.43 -11.30
C LYS A 406 -26.00 1.00 -12.73
N ASN A 407 -25.68 1.94 -13.62
CA ASN A 407 -25.35 1.66 -15.00
C ASN A 407 -24.02 0.88 -15.15
N GLN A 408 -23.00 1.20 -14.33
CA GLN A 408 -21.74 0.45 -14.31
C GLN A 408 -21.89 -0.99 -13.81
N ASN A 409 -22.81 -1.23 -12.87
CA ASN A 409 -23.12 -2.59 -12.41
C ASN A 409 -23.98 -3.36 -13.42
N ALA A 410 -24.84 -2.67 -14.19
CA ALA A 410 -25.61 -3.27 -15.27
C ALA A 410 -24.76 -3.59 -16.51
N SER A 411 -23.66 -2.87 -16.74
CA SER A 411 -22.74 -3.10 -17.86
C SER A 411 -21.62 -4.11 -17.58
N LYS A 412 -21.53 -4.67 -16.37
CA LYS A 412 -20.69 -5.85 -16.14
C LYS A 412 -21.38 -7.05 -16.79
N PRO A 413 -20.76 -7.73 -17.78
CA PRO A 413 -21.39 -8.88 -18.40
C PRO A 413 -21.69 -9.94 -17.34
N SER A 414 -22.96 -10.24 -17.16
CA SER A 414 -23.43 -11.48 -16.54
C SER A 414 -23.11 -12.64 -17.48
N LYS A 415 -21.87 -13.11 -17.50
CA LYS A 415 -21.52 -14.42 -18.05
C LYS A 415 -20.45 -14.99 -17.11
N ILE A 416 -20.56 -16.23 -16.65
CA ILE A 416 -20.81 -17.40 -17.48
C ILE A 416 -21.74 -18.39 -16.76
N HIS A 417 -22.96 -18.56 -17.27
CA HIS A 417 -23.60 -19.88 -17.27
C HIS A 417 -22.77 -20.73 -18.23
N LEU A 418 -22.08 -21.75 -17.72
CA LEU A 418 -21.76 -22.92 -18.53
C LEU A 418 -22.53 -24.08 -17.93
N SER A 419 -23.57 -24.42 -18.68
CA SER A 419 -24.28 -25.68 -18.67
C SER A 419 -23.32 -26.86 -18.80
N LYS A 420 -23.55 -27.85 -17.93
CA LYS A 420 -23.14 -29.28 -17.97
C LYS A 420 -21.66 -29.61 -17.93
#